data_AF-A0A6N8VWX8-F1
#
_entry.id   AF-A0A6N8VWX8-F1
#
_cell.length_a   1.000
_cell.length_b   1.000
_cell.length_c   1.000
_cell.angle_alpha   90.00
_cell.angle_beta   90.00
_cell.angle_gamma   90.00
#
_symmetry.space_group_name_H-M   'P 1'
#
loop_
_entity.id
_entity.type
_entity.pdbx_description
1 polymer ?
#
loop_
_entity_poly.entity_id
_entity_poly.type
_entity_poly.pdbx_seq_one_letter_code
_entity_poly.pdbx_strand_id
1 'polypeptide(L)'
;MTPRDKLNRPIRDLRISVTDRCNFRCTYCMPKEVYGAHYQFMRRDELLSFEELVRIVRLFAELGVVKVRITGGEPLARQNIE
;
A
#
# COMPACT_ATOMS: atom_id res chain seq x y z
N MET A 1 -9.19 -4.45 -23.44
CA MET A 1 -10.33 -3.62 -22.99
C MET A 1 -10.20 -3.40 -21.50
N THR A 2 -10.18 -2.16 -21.03
CA THR A 2 -10.01 -1.81 -19.60
C THR A 2 -11.16 -2.39 -18.78
N PRO A 3 -10.91 -3.19 -17.73
CA PRO A 3 -11.94 -3.70 -16.84
C PRO A 3 -12.76 -2.56 -16.21
N ARG A 4 -14.06 -2.83 -16.03
CA ARG A 4 -15.00 -1.93 -15.38
C ARG A 4 -15.69 -2.65 -14.25
N ASP A 5 -15.98 -1.92 -13.18
CA ASP A 5 -16.77 -2.45 -12.08
C ASP A 5 -18.28 -2.47 -12.41
N LYS A 6 -19.11 -2.90 -11.45
CA LYS A 6 -20.57 -2.96 -11.61
C LYS A 6 -21.24 -1.60 -11.81
N LEU A 7 -20.56 -0.50 -11.47
CA LEU A 7 -21.02 0.88 -11.69
C LEU A 7 -20.37 1.49 -12.94
N ASN A 8 -19.79 0.66 -13.81
CA ASN A 8 -19.18 1.03 -15.08
C ASN A 8 -17.94 1.96 -14.95
N ARG A 9 -17.31 2.01 -13.78
CA ARG A 9 -16.10 2.82 -13.54
C ARG A 9 -14.87 2.04 -14.03
N PRO A 10 -13.99 2.64 -14.85
CA PRO A 10 -12.79 1.98 -15.32
C PRO A 10 -11.75 1.91 -14.20
N ILE A 11 -10.94 0.85 -14.20
CA ILE A 11 -9.73 0.82 -13.39
C ILE A 11 -8.70 1.83 -13.92
N ARG A 12 -8.07 2.62 -13.04
CA ARG A 12 -7.16 3.71 -13.42
C ARG A 12 -6.00 3.92 -12.45
N ASP A 13 -6.29 3.89 -11.15
CA ASP A 13 -5.34 4.20 -10.09
C ASP A 13 -5.08 2.96 -9.24
N LEU A 14 -3.80 2.65 -9.00
CA LEU A 14 -3.36 1.61 -8.08
C LEU A 14 -2.70 2.26 -6.86
N ARG A 15 -3.31 2.11 -5.69
CA ARG A 15 -2.72 2.53 -4.41
C ARG A 15 -2.01 1.34 -3.79
N ILE A 16 -0.71 1.45 -3.58
CA ILE A 16 0.11 0.41 -2.97
C ILE A 16 0.42 0.82 -1.54
N SER A 17 0.03 -0.02 -0.58
CA SER A 17 0.45 0.10 0.80
C SER A 17 1.71 -0.72 0.99
N VAL A 18 2.85 -0.07 1.19
CA VAL A 18 4.15 -0.75 1.29
C VAL A 18 4.47 -1.18 2.73
N THR A 19 3.88 -0.54 3.73
CA THR A 19 4.13 -0.81 5.14
C THR A 19 2.91 -0.44 5.97
N ASP A 20 2.70 -1.11 7.10
CA ASP A 20 1.73 -0.76 8.13
C ASP A 20 2.33 0.10 9.25
N ARG A 21 3.65 0.32 9.21
CA ARG A 21 4.37 1.12 10.20
C ARG A 21 4.29 2.60 9.86
N CYS A 22 4.19 3.42 10.90
CA CYS A 22 4.26 4.87 10.83
C CYS A 22 5.12 5.39 11.98
N ASN A 23 5.89 6.44 11.74
CA ASN A 23 6.63 7.17 12.77
C ASN A 23 5.73 8.10 13.60
N PHE A 24 4.51 8.39 13.14
CA PHE A 24 3.53 9.20 13.87
C PHE A 24 2.39 8.38 14.49
N ARG A 25 1.70 9.00 15.43
CA ARG A 25 0.49 8.47 16.10
C ARG A 25 -0.64 9.49 16.05
N CYS A 26 -1.05 9.84 14.83
CA CYS A 26 -2.12 10.80 14.61
C CYS A 26 -3.42 10.27 15.22
N THR A 27 -4.11 11.09 16.02
CA THR A 27 -5.32 10.70 16.75
C THR A 27 -6.44 10.15 15.87
N TYR A 28 -6.55 10.62 14.63
CA TYR A 28 -7.56 10.19 13.67
C TYR A 28 -7.15 9.01 12.77
N CYS A 29 -5.90 8.53 12.85
CA CYS A 29 -5.36 7.52 11.94
C CYS A 29 -4.74 6.35 12.70
N MET A 30 -3.73 6.62 13.54
CA MET A 30 -3.03 5.62 14.35
C MET A 30 -2.97 6.09 15.81
N PRO A 31 -4.10 6.08 16.54
CA PRO A 31 -4.16 6.52 17.94
C PRO A 31 -3.24 5.66 18.82
N LYS A 32 -2.55 6.30 19.78
CA LYS A 32 -1.52 5.65 20.61
C LYS A 32 -2.10 4.58 21.54
N GLU A 33 -3.37 4.74 21.92
CA GLU A 33 -4.13 3.81 22.75
C GLU A 33 -4.29 2.44 22.07
N VAL A 34 -4.33 2.43 20.74
CA VAL A 34 -4.45 1.21 19.91
C VAL A 34 -3.08 0.77 19.38
N TYR A 35 -2.31 1.69 18.79
CA TYR A 35 -1.03 1.41 18.12
C TYR A 35 0.19 1.67 19.03
N GLY A 36 0.03 1.39 20.32
CA GLY A 36 1.03 1.60 21.36
C GLY A 36 2.13 0.52 21.38
N ALA A 37 2.82 0.40 22.51
CA ALA A 37 3.98 -0.49 22.66
C ALA A 37 3.67 -1.99 22.44
N HIS A 38 2.42 -2.39 22.61
CA HIS A 38 1.98 -3.78 22.49
C HIS A 38 1.39 -4.12 21.13
N TYR A 39 1.26 -3.13 20.23
CA TYR A 39 0.73 -3.38 18.89
C TYR A 39 1.75 -4.14 18.04
N GLN A 40 1.35 -5.29 17.53
CA GLN A 40 2.17 -6.11 16.65
C GLN A 40 1.92 -5.71 15.19
N PHE A 41 2.87 -4.97 14.63
CA PHE A 41 2.94 -4.71 13.20
C PHE A 41 3.30 -5.98 12.44
N MET A 42 2.95 -6.02 11.16
CA MET A 42 3.33 -7.10 10.25
C MET A 42 4.85 -7.32 10.30
N ARG A 43 5.20 -8.61 10.26
CA ARG A 43 6.58 -9.06 10.11
C ARG A 43 7.00 -8.82 8.66
N ARG A 44 8.31 -8.77 8.42
CA ARG A 44 8.86 -8.42 7.11
C ARG A 44 8.50 -9.44 6.03
N ASP A 45 8.39 -10.70 6.41
CA ASP A 45 7.99 -11.85 5.58
C ASP A 45 6.49 -11.88 5.25
N GLU A 46 5.67 -11.10 5.96
CA GLU A 46 4.24 -10.95 5.70
C GLU A 46 3.94 -9.81 4.71
N LEU A 47 4.93 -8.95 4.45
CA LEU A 47 4.83 -7.89 3.45
C LEU A 47 5.23 -8.42 2.08
N LEU A 48 4.50 -8.00 1.04
CA LEU A 48 4.89 -8.26 -0.34
C LEU A 48 6.29 -7.72 -0.61
N SER A 49 7.13 -8.55 -1.23
CA SER A 49 8.44 -8.18 -1.74
C SER A 49 8.33 -7.12 -2.85
N PHE A 50 9.44 -6.44 -3.17
CA PHE A 50 9.42 -5.45 -4.24
C PHE A 50 9.20 -6.10 -5.61
N GLU A 51 9.72 -7.30 -5.79
CA GLU A 51 9.55 -8.13 -6.98
C GLU A 51 8.07 -8.47 -7.21
N GLU A 52 7.35 -8.85 -6.14
CA GLU A 52 5.91 -9.09 -6.19
C GLU A 52 5.13 -7.81 -6.50
N LEU A 53 5.48 -6.69 -5.86
CA LEU A 53 4.84 -5.40 -6.12
C LEU A 53 5.03 -4.96 -7.57
N VAL A 54 6.24 -5.07 -8.12
CA VAL A 54 6.53 -4.75 -9.52
C VAL A 54 5.76 -5.67 -10.46
N ARG A 55 5.68 -6.97 -10.16
CA ARG A 55 4.86 -7.92 -10.93
C ARG A 55 3.39 -7.50 -10.95
N ILE A 56 2.82 -7.17 -9.78
CA ILE A 56 1.44 -6.70 -9.65
C ILE A 56 1.23 -5.42 -10.46
N VAL A 57 2.10 -4.42 -10.32
CA VAL A 57 2.00 -3.14 -11.05
C VAL A 57 1.98 -3.37 -12.56
N ARG A 58 2.85 -4.25 -13.09
CA ARG A 58 2.88 -4.57 -14.52
C ARG A 58 1.56 -5.17 -15.01
N LEU A 59 1.04 -6.16 -14.29
CA LEU A 59 -0.25 -6.78 -14.60
C LEU A 59 -1.40 -5.75 -14.57
N PHE A 60 -1.40 -4.84 -13.58
CA PHE A 60 -2.42 -3.79 -13.50
C PHE A 60 -2.28 -2.73 -14.59
N ALA A 61 -1.05 -2.42 -15.03
CA ALA A 61 -0.81 -1.51 -16.14
C ALA A 61 -1.40 -2.06 -17.45
N GLU A 62 -1.27 -3.37 -17.70
CA GLU A 62 -1.93 -4.06 -18.83
C GLU A 62 -3.47 -3.97 -18.77
N LEU A 63 -4.03 -3.86 -17.57
CA LEU A 63 -5.47 -3.68 -17.35
C LEU A 63 -5.92 -2.21 -17.48
N GLY A 64 -5.02 -1.26 -17.69
CA GLY A 64 -5.34 0.16 -17.90
C GLY A 64 -5.09 1.06 -16.69
N VAL A 65 -4.41 0.58 -15.65
CA VAL A 65 -3.87 1.47 -14.61
C VAL A 65 -2.80 2.38 -15.22
N VAL A 66 -2.92 3.68 -14.97
CA VAL A 66 -1.97 4.70 -15.45
C VAL A 66 -1.29 5.46 -14.31
N LYS A 67 -1.75 5.25 -13.08
CA LYS A 67 -1.23 5.95 -11.90
C LYS A 67 -1.01 4.99 -10.76
N VAL A 68 0.21 4.97 -10.25
CA VAL A 68 0.58 4.24 -9.04
C VAL A 68 0.84 5.25 -7.93
N ARG A 69 0.19 5.07 -6.78
CA ARG A 69 0.42 5.87 -5.58
C ARG A 69 1.01 4.99 -4.49
N ILE A 70 2.24 5.30 -4.07
CA ILE A 70 2.90 4.63 -2.96
C ILE A 70 2.43 5.25 -1.64
N THR A 71 2.01 4.39 -0.72
CA THR A 71 1.39 4.74 0.57
C THR A 71 1.76 3.67 1.61
N GLY A 72 1.30 3.80 2.84
CA GLY A 72 1.48 2.81 3.89
C GLY A 72 0.71 3.21 5.13
N GLY A 73 1.37 3.06 6.29
CA GLY A 73 1.51 4.14 7.25
C GLY A 73 2.38 5.25 6.65
N GLU A 74 3.65 5.32 7.05
CA GLU A 74 4.65 6.21 6.43
C GLU A 74 5.52 5.42 5.43
N PRO A 75 5.41 5.65 4.12
CA PRO A 75 6.18 4.92 3.10
C PRO A 75 7.68 4.86 3.37
N LEU A 76 8.27 5.98 3.80
CA LEU A 76 9.72 6.07 4.03
C LEU A 76 10.19 5.25 5.25
N ALA A 77 9.27 4.71 6.05
CA ALA A 77 9.60 3.77 7.13
C ALA A 77 9.93 2.36 6.59
N ARG A 78 9.61 2.04 5.33
CA ARG A 78 10.02 0.77 4.70
C ARG A 78 11.44 0.91 4.18
N GLN A 79 12.33 0.04 4.68
CA GLN A 79 13.71 -0.02 4.22
C GLN A 79 13.80 -0.34 2.72
N ASN A 80 14.82 0.21 2.06
CA ASN A 80 15.12 0.06 0.63
C ASN A 80 14.04 0.64 -0.31
N ILE A 81 13.29 1.65 0.15
CA ILE A 81 12.58 2.58 -0.72
C ILE A 81 13.52 3.74 -1.01
N GLU A 82 13.99 3.83 -2.26
CA GLU A 82 14.85 4.89 -2.80
C GLU A 82 14.21 5.50 -4.06
#